data_AF-A0A2E5EJD9-F1
#
_entry.id   AF-A0A2E5EJD9-F1
#
_cell.length_a   1.000
_cell.length_b   1.000
_cell.length_c   1.000
_cell.angle_alpha   90.00
_cell.angle_beta   90.00
_cell.angle_gamma   90.00
#
_symmetry.space_group_name_H-M   'P 1'
#
loop_
_entity.id
_entity.type
_entity.pdbx_description
1 polymer ?
#
loop_
_entity_poly.entity_id
_entity_poly.type
_entity_poly.pdbx_seq_one_letter_code
_entity_poly.pdbx_strand_id
1 'polypeptide(L)'
;MEFRNKRSYEIDGVHVELAPPDYVIVRKLEYFREGGSEKRLRDIRSILKTSANVTDSEAMQSWIGRLNLEDQWRQADHERGA
;
A
#
# COMPACT_ATOMS: atom_id res chain seq x y z
N MET A 1 6.66 8.30 -8.89
CA MET A 1 6.30 8.01 -7.49
C MET A 1 7.54 7.41 -6.86
N GLU A 2 8.29 8.19 -6.08
CA GLU A 2 9.52 7.71 -5.44
C GLU A 2 9.18 7.06 -4.10
N PHE A 3 9.38 5.74 -4.00
CA PHE A 3 9.25 4.97 -2.76
C PHE A 3 10.57 4.27 -2.47
N ARG A 4 11.04 4.39 -1.24
CA ARG A 4 12.28 3.74 -0.76
C ARG A 4 11.99 2.29 -0.40
N ASN A 5 13.02 1.47 -0.20
CA ASN A 5 12.93 0.06 0.23
C ASN A 5 12.36 -0.92 -0.81
N LYS A 6 12.80 -0.83 -2.07
CA LYS A 6 12.66 -1.96 -3.01
C LYS A 6 13.43 -3.16 -2.45
N ARG A 7 12.83 -4.34 -2.52
CA ARG A 7 13.43 -5.56 -1.96
C ARG A 7 13.73 -6.54 -3.08
N SER A 8 14.98 -6.99 -3.12
CA SER A 8 15.39 -8.05 -4.03
C SER A 8 15.31 -9.39 -3.29
N TYR A 9 14.69 -10.36 -3.93
CA TYR A 9 14.58 -11.73 -3.45
C TYR A 9 15.15 -12.66 -4.51
N GLU A 10 15.80 -13.73 -4.08
CA GLU A 10 16.15 -14.84 -4.94
C GLU A 10 15.10 -15.93 -4.75
N ILE A 11 14.43 -16.31 -5.85
CA ILE A 11 13.40 -17.36 -5.87
C ILE A 11 13.77 -18.30 -7.01
N ASP A 12 14.07 -19.56 -6.69
CA ASP A 12 14.50 -20.59 -7.64
C ASP A 12 15.66 -20.14 -8.57
N GLY A 13 16.64 -19.43 -8.00
CA GLY A 13 17.80 -18.88 -8.73
C GLY A 13 17.49 -17.64 -9.56
N VAL A 14 16.25 -17.15 -9.54
CA VAL A 14 15.83 -15.92 -10.23
C VAL A 14 15.83 -14.76 -9.25
N HIS A 15 16.54 -13.69 -9.60
CA HIS A 15 16.47 -12.44 -8.87
C HIS A 15 15.19 -11.67 -9.24
N VAL A 16 14.33 -11.42 -8.25
CA VAL A 16 13.08 -10.69 -8.40
C VAL A 16 13.12 -9.43 -7.55
N GLU A 17 12.83 -8.28 -8.16
CA GLU A 17 12.62 -7.03 -7.45
C GLU A 17 11.14 -6.86 -7.11
N LEU A 18 10.83 -6.78 -5.81
CA LEU A 18 9.50 -6.49 -5.33
C LEU A 18 9.35 -5.00 -5.02
N ALA A 19 8.20 -4.46 -5.44
CA ALA A 19 7.82 -3.09 -5.12
C ALA A 19 7.66 -2.94 -3.60
N PRO A 20 8.01 -1.76 -3.04
CA PRO A 20 7.83 -1.50 -1.62
C PRO A 20 6.36 -1.61 -1.22
N PRO A 21 6.03 -2.08 0.01
CA PRO A 21 4.66 -2.18 0.48
C PRO A 21 3.85 -0.88 0.34
N ASP A 22 4.49 0.25 0.58
CA ASP A 22 3.86 1.59 0.58
C ASP A 22 3.41 1.99 -0.82
N TYR A 23 4.23 1.68 -1.82
CA TYR A 23 3.87 1.82 -3.22
C TYR A 23 2.65 0.98 -3.55
N VAL A 24 2.65 -0.29 -3.12
CA VAL A 24 1.54 -1.22 -3.40
C VAL A 24 0.24 -0.73 -2.74
N ILE A 25 0.31 -0.20 -1.52
CA ILE A 25 -0.83 0.38 -0.80
C ILE A 25 -1.38 1.58 -1.57
N VAL A 26 -0.56 2.57 -1.90
CA VAL A 26 -0.99 3.77 -2.65
C VAL A 26 -1.59 3.39 -3.99
N ARG A 27 -1.02 2.40 -4.68
CA ARG A 27 -1.53 1.95 -5.96
C ARG A 27 -2.89 1.25 -5.81
N LYS A 28 -3.06 0.40 -4.80
CA LYS A 28 -4.35 -0.22 -4.48
C LYS A 28 -5.42 0.81 -4.09
N LEU A 29 -5.07 1.89 -3.40
CA LEU A 29 -6.00 2.98 -3.06
C LEU A 29 -6.51 3.71 -4.32
N GLU A 30 -5.61 4.05 -5.26
CA GLU A 30 -6.01 4.67 -6.54
C GLU A 30 -6.93 3.75 -7.34
N TYR A 31 -6.58 2.47 -7.44
CA TYR A 31 -7.42 1.48 -8.10
C TYR A 31 -8.77 1.27 -7.41
N PHE A 32 -8.84 1.41 -6.08
CA PHE A 32 -10.09 1.34 -5.33
C PHE A 32 -10.97 2.56 -5.60
N ARG A 33 -10.39 3.77 -5.69
CA ARG A 33 -11.12 4.98 -6.11
C ARG A 33 -11.82 4.79 -7.45
N GLU A 34 -11.20 4.09 -8.39
CA GLU A 34 -11.74 3.88 -9.75
C GLU A 34 -12.74 2.72 -9.85
N GLY A 35 -12.67 1.71 -8.97
CA GLY A 35 -13.42 0.46 -9.12
C GLY A 35 -14.28 0.01 -7.93
N GLY A 36 -14.23 0.69 -6.79
CA GLY A 36 -15.20 0.58 -5.68
C GLY A 36 -15.35 -0.77 -4.94
N SER A 37 -14.62 -1.84 -5.27
CA SER A 37 -14.85 -3.15 -4.64
C SER A 37 -14.26 -3.26 -3.22
N GLU A 38 -15.12 -3.47 -2.22
CA GLU A 38 -14.76 -3.64 -0.79
C GLU A 38 -13.77 -4.78 -0.51
N LYS A 39 -13.72 -5.82 -1.35
CA LYS A 39 -12.76 -6.93 -1.21
C LYS A 39 -11.30 -6.43 -1.24
N ARG A 40 -11.06 -5.22 -1.77
CA ARG A 40 -9.75 -4.59 -1.91
C ARG A 40 -9.27 -3.86 -0.65
N LEU A 41 -10.17 -3.42 0.23
CA LEU A 41 -9.78 -2.77 1.50
C LEU A 41 -9.13 -3.78 2.46
N ARG A 42 -9.60 -5.04 2.46
CA ARG A 42 -8.98 -6.13 3.23
C ARG A 42 -7.53 -6.39 2.84
N ASP A 43 -7.23 -6.41 1.54
CA ASP A 43 -5.87 -6.59 1.04
C ASP A 43 -4.93 -5.47 1.54
N ILE A 44 -5.38 -4.21 1.44
CA ILE A 44 -4.60 -3.05 1.92
C ILE A 44 -4.30 -3.19 3.42
N ARG A 45 -5.31 -3.60 4.21
CA ARG A 45 -5.14 -3.85 5.65
C ARG A 45 -4.16 -4.98 5.95
N SER A 46 -4.26 -6.10 5.23
CA SER A 46 -3.33 -7.21 5.41
C SER A 46 -1.89 -6.78 5.13
N ILE A 47 -1.66 -5.98 4.08
CA ILE A 47 -0.32 -5.46 3.75
C ILE A 47 0.17 -4.54 4.85
N LEU A 48 -0.65 -3.60 5.34
CA LEU A 48 -0.29 -2.69 6.43
C LEU A 48 0.07 -3.46 7.71
N LYS A 49 -0.70 -4.48 8.08
CA LYS A 49 -0.46 -5.28 9.29
C LYS A 49 0.86 -6.07 9.19
N THR A 50 1.13 -6.68 8.05
CA THR A 50 2.33 -7.51 7.86
C THR A 50 3.59 -6.68 7.57
N SER A 51 3.42 -5.45 7.08
CA SER A 51 4.51 -4.59 6.63
C SER A 51 4.76 -3.36 7.52
N ALA A 52 4.11 -3.27 8.68
CA ALA A 52 4.18 -2.11 9.58
C ALA A 52 5.63 -1.68 9.92
N ASN A 53 6.54 -2.62 10.07
CA ASN A 53 7.94 -2.34 10.43
C ASN A 53 8.81 -1.86 9.25
N VAL A 54 8.27 -1.87 8.03
CA VAL A 54 9.03 -1.67 6.80
C VAL A 54 8.41 -0.61 5.89
N THR A 55 7.28 -0.05 6.33
CA THR A 55 6.51 0.99 5.68
C THR A 55 7.00 2.37 6.11
N ASP A 56 7.42 3.17 5.12
CA ASP A 56 7.68 4.60 5.28
C ASP A 56 6.34 5.34 5.28
N SER A 57 5.81 5.54 6.48
CA SER A 57 4.51 6.18 6.68
C SER A 57 4.50 7.63 6.18
N GLU A 58 5.62 8.35 6.22
CA GLU A 58 5.70 9.74 5.78
C GLU A 58 5.63 9.84 4.24
N ALA A 59 6.42 9.03 3.54
CA ALA A 59 6.37 8.96 2.08
C ALA A 59 4.98 8.50 1.59
N MET A 60 4.39 7.50 2.25
CA MET A 60 3.05 7.02 1.94
C MET A 60 1.99 8.12 2.09
N GLN A 61 1.95 8.82 3.24
CA GLN A 61 0.99 9.90 3.48
C GLN A 61 1.17 11.07 2.51
N SER A 62 2.42 11.41 2.16
CA SER A 62 2.70 12.44 1.14
C SER A 62 2.08 12.09 -0.21
N TRP A 63 2.19 10.83 -0.65
CA TRP A 63 1.60 10.38 -1.90
C TRP A 63 0.08 10.24 -1.85
N ILE A 64 -0.48 9.80 -0.72
CA ILE A 64 -1.94 9.80 -0.50
C ILE A 64 -2.50 11.21 -0.72
N GLY A 65 -1.88 12.23 -0.11
CA GLY A 65 -2.30 13.62 -0.27
C GLY A 65 -2.13 14.15 -1.70
N ARG A 66 -0.99 13.88 -2.34
CA ARG A 66 -0.73 14.31 -3.72
C ARG A 66 -1.72 13.73 -4.74
N LEU A 67 -2.30 12.57 -4.45
CA LEU A 67 -3.22 11.87 -5.35
C LEU A 67 -4.69 12.05 -4.96
N ASN A 68 -4.98 12.81 -3.89
CA ASN A 68 -6.31 12.97 -3.30
C ASN A 68 -6.95 11.61 -2.97
N LEU A 69 -6.24 10.78 -2.20
CA LEU A 69 -6.68 9.42 -1.80
C LEU A 69 -7.05 9.31 -0.32
N GLU A 70 -7.19 10.43 0.39
CA GLU A 70 -7.44 10.49 1.83
C GLU A 70 -8.76 9.82 2.21
N ASP A 71 -9.79 9.94 1.37
CA ASP A 71 -11.09 9.33 1.60
C ASP A 71 -11.01 7.81 1.57
N GLN A 72 -10.30 7.26 0.59
CA GLN A 72 -10.05 5.83 0.45
C GLN A 72 -9.16 5.31 1.57
N TRP A 73 -8.17 6.11 1.98
CA TRP A 73 -7.32 5.80 3.12
C TRP A 73 -8.13 5.71 4.41
N ARG A 74 -9.03 6.68 4.67
CA ARG A 74 -9.91 6.65 5.85
C ARG A 74 -10.84 5.43 5.84
N GLN A 75 -11.36 5.02 4.69
CA GLN A 75 -12.16 3.79 4.60
C GLN A 75 -11.32 2.54 4.93
N ALA A 76 -10.07 2.49 4.44
CA ALA A 76 -9.17 1.38 4.74
C ALA A 76 -8.75 1.31 6.23
N ASP A 77 -8.55 2.46 6.87
CA ASP A 77 -8.08 2.56 8.26
C ASP A 77 -9.23 2.47 9.29
N HIS A 78 -10.44 2.96 8.97
CA HIS A 78 -11.60 2.88 9.87
C HIS A 78 -12.01 1.43 10.15
N GLU A 79 -11.92 0.53 9.16
CA GLU A 79 -12.14 -0.91 9.34
C GLU A 79 -10.99 -1.64 10.07
N ARG A 80 -9.93 -0.94 10.48
CA ARG A 80 -8.79 -1.51 11.21
C ARG A 80 -9.03 -1.58 12.73
N GLY A 81 -9.98 -0.78 13.23
CA GLY A 81 -10.34 -0.68 14.65
C GLY A 81 -11.65 -1.38 15.04
N ALA A 82 -12.29 -2.10 14.12
CA ALA A 82 -13.52 -2.86 14.34
C ALA A 82 -13.25 -4.37 14.51
#